data_AF-A0A2M7CW14-F1
#
_entry.id   AF-A0A2M7CW14-F1
#
_cell.length_a   1.000
_cell.length_b   1.000
_cell.length_c   1.000
_cell.angle_alpha   90.00
_cell.angle_beta   90.00
_cell.angle_gamma   90.00
#
_symmetry.space_group_name_H-M   'P 1'
#
loop_
_entity.id
_entity.type
_entity.pdbx_description
1 polymer ?
#
loop_
_entity_poly.entity_id
_entity_poly.type
_entity_poly.pdbx_seq_one_letter_code
_entity_poly.pdbx_strand_id
1 'polypeptide(L)'
;MNQQISAECLPTGSSAADRLRISGLPATAIGKRANIEIKLEVETRRSRGVNADKSLHKQTLMLTQTSFELPLPASVRSAYCYESPALRVAIKLHLKIDDGILF
;
A
#
# COMPACT_ATOMS: atom_id res chain seq x y z
N MET A 1 -4.04 -17.06 -15.07
CA MET A 1 -2.90 -16.14 -15.28
C MET A 1 -2.86 -15.19 -14.09
N ASN A 2 -1.93 -15.39 -13.15
CA ASN A 2 -1.77 -14.49 -12.01
C ASN A 2 -1.03 -13.24 -12.51
N GLN A 3 -1.75 -12.12 -12.66
CA GLN A 3 -1.12 -10.83 -12.96
C GLN A 3 -0.46 -10.34 -11.68
N GLN A 4 0.86 -10.19 -11.72
CA GLN A 4 1.65 -9.68 -10.61
C GLN A 4 1.55 -8.15 -10.61
N ILE A 5 0.82 -7.59 -9.65
CA ILE A 5 0.73 -6.15 -9.44
C ILE A 5 1.97 -5.73 -8.67
N SER A 6 2.67 -4.71 -9.15
CA SER A 6 3.89 -4.21 -8.53
C SER A 6 3.62 -2.83 -7.93
N ALA A 7 4.14 -2.61 -6.72
CA ALA A 7 4.10 -1.33 -6.03
C ALA A 7 5.53 -0.90 -5.70
N GLU A 8 5.95 0.25 -6.22
CA GLU A 8 7.31 0.78 -6.04
C GLU A 8 7.26 2.17 -5.44
N CYS A 9 8.08 2.43 -4.42
CA CYS A 9 8.25 3.76 -3.87
C CYS A 9 9.28 4.52 -4.71
N LEU A 10 8.89 5.65 -5.26
CA LEU A 10 9.75 6.56 -6.01
C LEU A 10 10.17 7.70 -5.08
N PRO A 11 11.44 7.72 -4.61
CA PRO A 11 11.95 8.83 -3.83
C PRO A 11 12.06 10.05 -4.75
N THR A 12 11.29 11.09 -4.46
CA THR A 12 11.48 12.37 -5.13
C THR A 12 12.55 13.15 -4.36
N GLY A 13 13.74 13.22 -4.93
CA GLY A 13 14.88 13.92 -4.34
C GLY A 13 14.50 15.36 -3.98
N SER A 14 14.71 15.72 -2.72
CA SER A 14 14.48 17.05 -2.14
C SER A 14 13.02 17.52 -2.08
N SER A 15 12.47 17.57 -0.85
CA SER A 15 11.25 18.28 -0.45
C SER A 15 9.89 17.85 -1.04
N ALA A 16 9.82 17.06 -2.11
CA ALA A 16 8.55 16.53 -2.62
C ALA A 16 8.08 15.31 -1.82
N ALA A 17 6.77 15.13 -1.70
CA ALA A 17 6.18 13.94 -1.08
C ALA A 17 6.60 12.69 -1.87
N ASP A 18 7.03 11.63 -1.17
CA ASP A 18 7.33 10.34 -1.82
C ASP A 18 6.13 9.90 -2.65
N ARG A 19 6.37 9.22 -3.75
CA ARG A 19 5.30 8.72 -4.61
C ARG A 19 5.30 7.21 -4.61
N LEU A 20 4.11 6.63 -4.58
CA LEU A 20 3.93 5.22 -4.80
C LEU A 20 3.45 5.00 -6.22
N ARG A 21 4.24 4.29 -7.03
CA ARG A 21 3.83 3.84 -8.35
C ARG A 21 3.21 2.46 -8.23
N ILE A 22 1.98 2.32 -8.69
CA ILE A 22 1.29 1.03 -8.82
C ILE A 22 1.23 0.72 -10.31
N SER A 23 1.68 -0.48 -10.70
CA SER A 23 1.72 -0.93 -12.09
C SER A 23 1.25 -2.38 -12.20
N GLY A 24 0.89 -2.78 -13.43
CA GLY A 24 0.41 -4.13 -13.69
C GLY A 24 -1.07 -4.35 -13.35
N LEU A 25 -1.87 -3.28 -13.29
CA LEU A 25 -3.32 -3.44 -13.16
C LEU A 25 -3.92 -3.99 -14.45
N PRO A 26 -4.91 -4.90 -14.36
CA PRO A 26 -5.58 -5.43 -15.54
C PRO A 26 -6.33 -4.31 -16.27
N ALA A 27 -6.35 -4.35 -17.60
CA ALA A 27 -7.11 -3.37 -18.41
C ALA A 27 -8.61 -3.35 -18.05
N THR A 28 -9.14 -4.47 -17.55
CA THR A 28 -10.52 -4.59 -17.04
C THR A 28 -10.78 -3.76 -15.77
N ALA A 29 -9.75 -3.21 -15.13
CA ALA A 29 -9.89 -2.32 -13.99
C ALA A 29 -10.05 -0.84 -14.38
N ILE A 30 -9.76 -0.46 -15.63
CA ILE A 30 -9.95 0.92 -16.11
C ILE A 30 -11.44 1.27 -16.09
N GLY A 31 -11.76 2.48 -15.64
CA GLY A 31 -13.13 2.97 -15.44
C GLY A 31 -13.77 2.51 -14.12
N LYS A 32 -13.06 1.72 -13.31
CA LYS A 32 -13.55 1.25 -12.01
C LYS A 32 -13.06 2.10 -10.86
N ARG A 33 -13.84 2.12 -9.79
CA ARG A 33 -13.41 2.69 -8.51
C ARG A 33 -12.48 1.71 -7.80
N ALA A 34 -11.40 2.26 -7.26
CA ALA A 34 -10.46 1.54 -6.42
C ALA A 34 -10.31 2.26 -5.08
N ASN A 35 -10.23 1.46 -4.02
CA ASN A 35 -9.92 1.91 -2.67
C ASN A 35 -8.50 1.45 -2.35
N ILE A 36 -7.65 2.41 -2.03
CA ILE A 36 -6.27 2.17 -1.65
C ILE A 36 -6.15 2.47 -0.18
N GLU A 37 -5.57 1.54 0.54
CA GLU A 37 -5.36 1.64 1.96
C GLU A 37 -3.91 1.28 2.29
N ILE A 38 -3.23 2.18 2.99
CA ILE A 38 -1.89 1.94 3.52
C ILE A 38 -2.07 1.59 5.00
N LYS A 39 -1.64 0.39 5.38
CA LYS A 39 -1.76 -0.13 6.74
C LYS A 39 -0.39 -0.31 7.37
N LEU A 40 -0.27 0.07 8.64
CA LEU A 40 0.82 -0.37 9.49
C LEU A 40 0.40 -1.69 10.12
N GLU A 41 1.14 -2.76 9.86
CA GLU A 41 0.94 -4.05 10.51
C GLU A 41 2.06 -4.28 11.52
N VAL A 42 1.67 -4.52 12.77
CA VAL A 42 2.58 -4.90 13.85
C VAL A 42 2.29 -6.35 14.22
N GLU A 43 3.32 -7.20 14.13
CA GLU A 43 3.27 -8.62 14.44
C GLU A 43 4.29 -8.93 15.54
N THR A 44 3.84 -9.47 16.68
CA THR A 44 4.70 -9.92 17.78
C THR A 44 4.99 -11.42 17.68
N ARG A 45 6.27 -11.82 17.62
CA ARG A 45 6.70 -13.21 17.38
C ARG A 45 6.66 -14.12 18.62
N ARG A 46 6.56 -13.56 19.84
CA ARG A 46 6.57 -14.36 21.08
C ARG A 46 5.28 -14.18 21.90
N SER A 47 4.50 -15.25 21.92
CA SER A 47 3.61 -15.69 23.01
C SER A 47 2.13 -15.29 23.00
N ARG A 48 1.71 -14.19 22.36
CA ARG A 48 0.31 -13.96 21.96
C ARG A 48 0.36 -13.06 20.74
N GLY A 49 0.06 -13.60 19.56
CA GLY A 49 0.13 -12.87 18.30
C GLY A 49 -0.85 -11.71 18.29
N VAL A 50 -0.43 -10.55 18.79
CA VAL A 50 -1.16 -9.31 18.60
C VAL A 50 -0.82 -8.85 17.21
N ASN A 51 -1.68 -9.22 16.26
CA ASN A 51 -1.71 -8.61 14.94
C ASN A 51 -2.55 -7.34 15.09
N ALA A 52 -1.87 -6.20 15.18
CA ALA A 52 -2.53 -4.91 15.17
C ALA A 52 -2.29 -4.27 13.80
N ASP A 53 -3.37 -4.04 13.06
CA ASP A 53 -3.33 -3.19 11.88
C ASP A 53 -3.90 -1.80 12.19
N LYS A 54 -3.21 -0.77 11.70
CA LYS A 54 -3.68 0.60 11.74
C LYS A 54 -3.63 1.20 10.34
N SER A 55 -4.78 1.59 9.80
CA SER A 55 -4.84 2.34 8.55
C SER A 55 -4.20 3.71 8.75
N LEU A 56 -3.08 3.93 8.07
CA LEU A 56 -2.35 5.20 8.04
C LEU A 56 -2.95 6.15 7.02
N HIS A 57 -3.48 5.61 5.94
CA HIS A 57 -4.07 6.38 4.86
C HIS A 57 -5.08 5.55 4.08
N LYS A 58 -6.15 6.21 3.62
CA LYS A 58 -7.15 5.61 2.75
C LYS A 58 -7.59 6.61 1.71
N GLN A 59 -7.61 6.20 0.45
CA GLN A 59 -8.05 7.02 -0.67
C GLN A 59 -8.87 6.20 -1.65
N THR A 60 -9.98 6.77 -2.10
CA THR A 60 -10.77 6.23 -3.20
C THR A 60 -10.44 7.01 -4.46
N LEU A 61 -10.19 6.32 -5.57
CA LEU A 61 -9.95 6.95 -6.87
C LEU A 61 -10.57 6.16 -8.01
N MET A 62 -10.78 6.84 -9.14
CA MET A 62 -11.16 6.22 -10.40
C MET A 62 -9.90 5.78 -11.13
N LEU A 63 -9.81 4.50 -11.49
CA LEU A 63 -8.69 3.99 -12.28
C LEU A 63 -8.87 4.41 -13.74
N THR A 64 -7.97 5.24 -14.25
CA THR A 64 -8.01 5.71 -15.64
C THR A 64 -6.96 5.04 -16.53
N GLN A 65 -6.01 4.32 -15.92
CA GLN A 65 -4.86 3.72 -16.58
C GLN A 65 -4.41 2.46 -15.82
N THR A 66 -3.65 1.58 -16.50
CA THR A 66 -3.12 0.33 -15.93
C THR A 66 -1.94 0.54 -14.97
N SER A 67 -1.42 1.76 -14.90
CA SER A 67 -0.40 2.19 -13.95
C SER A 67 -0.63 3.62 -13.53
N PHE A 68 -0.46 3.96 -12.27
CA PHE A 68 -0.64 5.32 -11.77
C PHE A 68 0.27 5.59 -10.58
N GLU A 69 0.48 6.87 -10.30
CA GLU A 69 1.25 7.34 -9.16
C GLU A 69 0.33 7.96 -8.13
N LEU A 70 0.64 7.72 -6.86
CA LEU A 70 -0.05 8.33 -5.73
C LEU A 70 0.96 9.05 -4.84
N PRO A 71 0.60 10.23 -4.31
CA PRO A 71 1.39 10.84 -3.26
C PRO A 71 1.29 9.98 -1.99
N LEU A 72 2.44 9.58 -1.44
CA LEU A 72 2.51 9.00 -0.11
C LEU A 72 2.38 10.13 0.92
N PRO A 73 1.44 10.02 1.88
CA PRO A 73 1.33 11.02 2.93
C PRO A 73 2.56 11.00 3.82
N ALA A 74 2.91 12.17 4.36
CA ALA A 74 4.08 12.32 5.24
C ALA A 74 4.02 11.40 6.49
N SER A 75 2.81 11.01 6.93
CA SER A 75 2.61 10.04 8.01
C SER A 75 3.20 8.65 7.70
N VAL A 76 3.25 8.25 6.42
CA VAL A 76 3.86 7.00 5.98
C VAL A 76 5.38 7.13 5.88
N ARG A 77 5.93 8.31 5.55
CA ARG A 77 7.37 8.58 5.66
C ARG A 77 7.90 8.40 7.08
N SER A 78 7.11 8.82 8.07
CA SER A 78 7.43 8.61 9.49
C SER A 78 7.09 7.21 9.99
N ALA A 79 6.36 6.40 9.22
CA ALA A 79 6.06 5.04 9.60
C ALA A 79 7.34 4.20 9.51
N TYR A 80 7.77 3.72 10.67
CA TYR A 80 9.05 3.08 10.83
C TYR A 80 8.94 1.59 10.45
N CYS A 81 9.76 1.12 9.50
CA CYS A 81 9.95 -0.31 9.25
C CYS A 81 10.92 -0.85 10.30
N TYR A 82 10.39 -1.54 11.32
CA TYR A 82 11.18 -2.14 12.40
C TYR A 82 11.13 -3.66 12.28
N GLU A 83 12.29 -4.28 12.13
CA GLU A 83 12.42 -5.72 12.25
C GLU A 83 13.31 -6.06 13.44
N SER A 84 12.74 -6.82 14.39
CA SER A 84 13.46 -7.39 15.51
C SER A 84 13.06 -8.85 15.71
N PRO A 85 13.85 -9.64 16.45
CA PRO A 85 13.49 -11.03 16.77
C PRO A 85 12.16 -11.17 17.51
N ALA A 86 11.68 -10.10 18.16
CA ALA A 86 10.46 -10.10 18.97
C ALA A 86 9.25 -9.47 18.26
N LEU A 87 9.49 -8.53 17.33
CA LEU A 87 8.46 -7.66 16.77
C LEU A 87 8.81 -7.29 15.33
N ARG A 88 7.83 -7.43 14.44
CA ARG A 88 7.88 -7.02 13.04
C ARG A 88 6.88 -5.90 12.82
N VAL A 89 7.34 -4.75 12.33
CA VAL A 89 6.50 -3.66 11.85
C VAL A 89 6.69 -3.54 10.35
N ALA A 90 5.62 -3.70 9.60
CA ALA A 90 5.62 -3.57 8.15
C ALA A 90 4.54 -2.58 7.70
N ILE A 91 4.82 -1.84 6.64
CA ILE A 91 3.82 -1.05 5.93
C ILE A 91 3.31 -1.90 4.78
N LYS A 92 1.99 -2.16 4.73
CA LYS A 92 1.33 -2.90 3.66
C LYS A 92 0.43 -1.97 2.85
N LEU A 93 0.45 -2.16 1.54
CA LEU A 93 -0.48 -1.52 0.61
C LEU A 93 -1.61 -2.50 0.29
N HIS A 94 -2.84 -2.08 0.47
CA HIS A 94 -4.04 -2.84 0.13
C HIS A 94 -4.79 -2.10 -0.97
N LEU A 95 -4.97 -2.73 -2.13
CA LEU A 95 -5.72 -2.18 -3.26
C LEU A 95 -6.98 -3.02 -3.50
N LYS A 96 -8.15 -2.45 -3.20
CA LYS A 96 -9.45 -3.08 -3.48
C LYS A 96 -10.13 -2.40 -4.65
N ILE A 97 -10.37 -3.14 -5.73
CA ILE A 97 -11.13 -2.66 -6.89
C ILE A 97 -12.58 -3.15 -6.72
N ASP A 98 -13.57 -2.31 -7.02
CA ASP A 98 -15.00 -2.61 -6.75
C ASP A 98 -15.55 -3.89 -7.43
N ASP A 99 -14.76 -4.54 -8.29
CA ASP A 99 -15.12 -5.78 -8.99
C ASP A 99 -14.28 -7.01 -8.60
N GLY A 100 -13.49 -6.90 -7.53
CA GLY A 100 -12.63 -7.98 -7.04
C GLY A 100 -11.54 -7.45 -6.13
N ILE A 101 -11.44 -8.01 -4.92
CA ILE A 101 -10.32 -7.76 -4.02
C ILE A 101 -9.07 -8.35 -4.69
N LEU A 102 -8.08 -7.51 -4.99
CA LEU A 102 -6.76 -7.96 -5.43
C LEU A 102 -5.84 -7.89 -4.20
N PHE A 103 -5.26 -9.03 -3.83
CA PHE A 103 -4.35 -9.18 -2.70
C PHE A 103 -2.91 -9.04 -3.15
#